data_AF-A0A2X0LZG6-F1
#
_entry.id   AF-A0A2X0LZG6-F1
#
_cell.length_a   1.000
_cell.length_b   1.000
_cell.length_c   1.000
_cell.angle_alpha   90.00
_cell.angle_beta   90.00
_cell.angle_gamma   90.00
#
_symmetry.space_group_name_H-M   'P 1'
#
loop_
_entity.id
_entity.type
_entity.pdbx_description
1 polymer ?
#
loop_
_entity_poly.entity_id
_entity_poly.type
_entity_poly.pdbx_seq_one_letter_code
_entity_poly.pdbx_strand_id
1 'polypeptide(L)'
;MPTASGNDSNAGSSAAPIAISQASHSSTAPLPEPLRALVNLRIKADSALNHPALEQELENGVLGPQSAIVLESLQATLECAATWRARLQDSTGRTSKRSNEEEARGEFVEAWCRSRIGEYDSSLPEELPIQLERSLQGYRRAGELLRLPNPPTLDQVPSVTRPKQGVLPLELETVPGWVGEMLAEWARTQTTLCFSSLLRPGGNEVVEEDKLADLLDMACRRNVQALFTPVDPGSASEESSSSAGTVMGNARLIRDMSTLLPFTSSASLWTRRIAWATHVADITFIEASMSANRLVDAASVAAAILQDPKTTNERRNEVRHVLEHTIQHLVPFEKKQGTALLTLGRVMLEAVGSMYLGRDEAFSVQRRKMENAVLQEGKEPGLAEGERVEVPENDLVRETRQVFIRASGLFENAYASFLRTPTKARQNKKEEQRLLRRLEATYCDLEELDNHTPEVVQLKSERVARALWINDRLLSLGDDADDDSDLDDADEDSDEEMITRRFGQSTI
;
A
#
# COMPACT_ATOMS: atom_id res chain seq x y z
N MET A 1 0.22 71.63 7.67
CA MET A 1 0.34 71.49 6.20
C MET A 1 1.52 70.56 5.91
N PRO A 2 1.43 69.71 4.88
CA PRO A 2 1.24 68.24 4.91
C PRO A 2 2.59 67.48 4.80
N THR A 3 2.79 66.15 4.79
CA THR A 3 2.07 64.88 4.52
C THR A 3 2.95 63.73 5.08
N ALA A 4 2.37 62.57 5.42
CA ALA A 4 2.80 61.21 5.01
C ALA A 4 2.64 60.13 6.10
N SER A 5 1.58 59.33 5.93
CA SER A 5 1.49 57.86 6.07
C SER A 5 2.52 57.08 6.92
N GLY A 6 2.05 56.48 8.02
CA GLY A 6 2.63 55.29 8.64
C GLY A 6 1.48 54.36 9.04
N ASN A 7 1.28 53.32 8.24
CA ASN A 7 0.26 52.29 8.46
C ASN A 7 0.84 51.25 9.45
N ASP A 8 0.28 51.19 10.65
CA ASP A 8 0.45 50.05 11.56
C ASP A 8 -0.42 48.89 11.04
N SER A 9 0.17 47.99 10.24
CA SER A 9 -0.49 46.75 9.86
C SER A 9 -0.23 45.68 10.93
N ASN A 10 -1.25 45.54 11.77
CA ASN A 10 -1.47 44.46 12.72
C ASN A 10 -1.30 43.09 12.04
N ALA A 11 -0.35 42.29 12.54
CA ALA A 11 -0.10 40.92 12.10
C ALA A 11 -1.25 40.00 12.57
N GLY A 12 -2.29 39.90 11.75
CA GLY A 12 -3.30 38.85 11.83
C GLY A 12 -2.85 37.68 10.97
N SER A 13 -2.47 36.57 11.62
CA SER A 13 -2.29 35.27 10.99
C SER A 13 -3.62 34.78 10.43
N SER A 14 -3.88 34.99 9.14
CA SER A 14 -4.94 34.29 8.42
C SER A 14 -4.33 33.08 7.70
N ALA A 15 -4.75 31.89 8.12
CA ALA A 15 -4.59 30.68 7.34
C ALA A 15 -5.49 30.80 6.10
N ALA A 16 -4.90 31.20 4.98
CA ALA A 16 -5.52 31.18 3.66
C ALA A 16 -4.91 30.02 2.86
N PRO A 17 -5.71 29.33 2.01
CA PRO A 17 -5.27 28.17 1.25
C PRO A 17 -4.23 28.58 0.22
N ILE A 18 -3.24 27.71 0.00
CA ILE A 18 -2.12 27.90 -0.91
C ILE A 18 -2.67 28.14 -2.33
N ALA A 19 -2.56 29.36 -2.82
CA ALA A 19 -2.87 29.73 -4.18
C ALA A 19 -1.75 29.22 -5.11
N ILE A 20 -2.08 28.24 -5.95
CA ILE A 20 -1.29 27.75 -7.07
C ILE A 20 -1.43 28.76 -8.21
N SER A 21 -0.41 29.59 -8.44
CA SER A 21 -0.12 30.27 -9.72
C SER A 21 1.09 31.21 -9.54
N GLN A 22 2.27 30.75 -9.94
CA GLN A 22 3.18 31.48 -10.84
C GLN A 22 4.43 30.63 -11.06
N ALA A 23 4.54 30.08 -12.28
CA ALA A 23 5.68 29.37 -12.79
C ALA A 23 6.98 30.14 -12.53
N SER A 24 7.86 29.56 -11.74
CA SER A 24 9.25 29.96 -11.62
C SER A 24 10.09 28.70 -11.72
N HIS A 25 10.85 28.61 -12.81
CA HIS A 25 11.77 27.53 -13.14
C HIS A 25 12.58 27.09 -11.91
N SER A 26 12.40 25.83 -11.52
CA SER A 26 13.10 25.23 -10.39
C SER A 26 14.59 25.07 -10.67
N SER A 27 15.36 25.43 -9.65
CA SER A 27 16.80 25.30 -9.47
C SER A 27 17.39 23.99 -10.03
N THR A 28 18.19 24.09 -11.10
CA THR A 28 19.30 23.18 -11.46
C THR A 28 20.19 23.93 -12.45
N ALA A 29 21.52 23.77 -12.38
CA ALA A 29 22.42 24.30 -13.41
C ALA A 29 21.91 23.87 -14.80
N PRO A 30 22.01 24.71 -15.85
CA PRO A 30 21.47 24.38 -17.16
C PRO A 30 22.08 23.06 -17.64
N LEU A 31 21.26 21.99 -17.69
CA LEU A 31 21.68 20.68 -18.17
C LEU A 31 22.34 20.82 -19.54
N PRO A 32 23.41 20.09 -19.86
CA PRO A 32 23.99 20.11 -21.19
C PRO A 32 22.92 19.81 -22.25
N GLU A 33 22.96 20.52 -23.39
CA GLU A 33 21.96 20.40 -24.47
C GLU A 33 21.60 18.94 -24.83
N PRO A 34 22.57 18.01 -24.95
CA PRO A 34 22.25 16.62 -25.28
C PRO A 34 21.44 15.90 -24.18
N LEU A 35 21.73 16.18 -22.91
CA LEU A 35 21.01 15.60 -21.79
C LEU A 35 19.64 16.26 -21.61
N ARG A 36 19.53 17.56 -21.86
CA ARG A 36 18.26 18.29 -21.84
C ARG A 36 17.29 17.76 -22.90
N ALA A 37 17.77 17.53 -24.12
CA ALA A 37 16.97 16.94 -25.19
C ALA A 37 16.45 15.54 -24.79
N LEU A 38 17.30 14.71 -24.20
CA LEU A 38 16.94 13.37 -23.71
C LEU A 38 15.86 13.43 -22.61
N VAL A 39 16.03 14.29 -21.61
CA VAL A 39 15.04 14.48 -20.53
C VAL A 39 13.71 14.99 -21.09
N ASN A 40 13.73 15.93 -22.04
CA ASN A 40 12.51 16.43 -22.67
C ASN A 40 11.77 15.34 -23.46
N LEU A 41 12.48 14.42 -24.11
CA LEU A 41 11.86 13.27 -24.78
C LEU A 41 11.22 12.31 -23.76
N ARG A 42 11.88 12.07 -22.63
CA ARG A 42 11.31 11.29 -21.52
C ARG A 42 10.01 11.91 -21.00
N ILE A 43 9.97 13.23 -20.77
CA ILE A 43 8.76 13.92 -20.30
C ILE A 43 7.61 13.78 -21.31
N LYS A 44 7.92 13.86 -22.61
CA LYS A 44 6.92 13.62 -23.67
C LYS A 44 6.40 12.19 -23.67
N ALA A 45 7.29 11.21 -23.53
CA ALA A 45 6.91 9.80 -23.45
C ALA A 45 6.06 9.51 -22.19
N ASP A 46 6.40 10.11 -21.06
CA ASP A 46 5.64 9.99 -19.82
C ASP A 46 4.24 10.63 -19.93
N SER A 47 4.14 11.79 -20.58
CA SER A 47 2.85 12.40 -20.91
C SER A 47 1.99 11.52 -21.83
N ALA A 48 2.60 10.76 -22.75
CA ALA A 48 1.87 9.84 -23.62
C ALA A 48 1.38 8.59 -22.85
N LEU A 49 2.16 8.12 -21.88
CA LEU A 49 1.80 7.01 -20.98
C LEU A 49 0.62 7.34 -20.07
N ASN A 50 0.52 8.60 -19.61
CA ASN A 50 -0.56 9.05 -18.74
C ASN A 50 -1.78 9.60 -19.51
N HIS A 51 -1.89 9.33 -20.81
CA HIS A 51 -3.01 9.80 -21.62
C HIS A 51 -4.26 8.93 -21.38
N PRO A 52 -5.45 9.50 -21.07
CA PRO A 52 -6.66 8.72 -20.74
C PRO A 52 -7.10 7.73 -21.82
N ALA A 53 -6.81 8.03 -23.09
CA ALA A 53 -7.10 7.10 -24.19
C ALA A 53 -6.29 5.79 -24.09
N LEU A 54 -5.10 5.81 -23.50
CA LEU A 54 -4.31 4.60 -23.29
C LEU A 54 -4.97 3.71 -22.23
N GLU A 55 -5.48 4.30 -21.16
CA GLU A 55 -6.20 3.56 -20.10
C GLU A 55 -7.41 2.83 -20.69
N GLN A 56 -8.21 3.52 -21.51
CA GLN A 56 -9.33 2.90 -22.23
C GLN A 56 -8.89 1.79 -23.20
N GLU A 57 -7.78 1.98 -23.91
CA GLU A 57 -7.21 0.95 -24.80
C GLU A 57 -6.82 -0.32 -24.03
N LEU A 58 -6.14 -0.14 -22.88
CA LEU A 58 -5.71 -1.24 -22.00
C LEU A 58 -6.89 -1.95 -21.34
N GLU A 59 -7.89 -1.22 -20.84
CA GLU A 59 -9.12 -1.79 -20.26
C GLU A 59 -9.87 -2.66 -21.27
N ASN A 60 -9.91 -2.23 -22.53
CA ASN A 60 -10.55 -2.99 -23.61
C ASN A 60 -9.66 -4.12 -24.16
N GLY A 61 -8.40 -4.22 -23.72
CA GLY A 61 -7.43 -5.19 -24.22
C GLY A 61 -7.05 -4.99 -25.69
N VAL A 62 -7.14 -3.76 -26.21
CA VAL A 62 -6.88 -3.43 -27.63
C VAL A 62 -5.71 -2.46 -27.72
N LEU A 63 -4.69 -2.81 -28.51
CA LEU A 63 -3.62 -1.88 -28.88
C LEU A 63 -4.11 -0.92 -29.96
N GLY A 64 -4.47 0.29 -29.56
CA GLY A 64 -4.96 1.34 -30.45
C GLY A 64 -3.89 2.38 -30.81
N PRO A 65 -4.29 3.51 -31.42
CA PRO A 65 -3.38 4.58 -31.83
C PRO A 65 -2.54 5.15 -30.68
N GLN A 66 -3.07 5.19 -29.46
CA GLN A 66 -2.33 5.75 -28.33
C GLN A 66 -1.19 4.83 -27.90
N SER A 67 -1.42 3.51 -27.86
CA SER A 67 -0.34 2.53 -27.60
C SER A 67 0.81 2.63 -28.61
N ALA A 68 0.51 2.91 -29.89
CA ALA A 68 1.52 3.12 -30.93
C ALA A 68 2.33 4.41 -30.70
N ILE A 69 1.68 5.52 -30.33
CA ILE A 69 2.34 6.80 -30.01
C ILE A 69 3.27 6.64 -28.81
N VAL A 70 2.85 5.87 -27.80
CA VAL A 70 3.67 5.54 -26.63
C VAL A 70 4.93 4.78 -27.06
N LEU A 71 4.77 3.70 -27.84
CA LEU A 71 5.90 2.90 -28.33
C LEU A 71 6.87 3.74 -29.16
N GLU A 72 6.37 4.55 -30.10
CA GLU A 72 7.20 5.45 -30.91
C GLU A 72 7.97 6.46 -30.05
N SER A 73 7.30 7.06 -29.06
CA SER A 73 7.92 8.03 -28.15
C SER A 73 9.00 7.39 -27.27
N LEU A 74 8.77 6.16 -26.79
CA LEU A 74 9.75 5.41 -26.00
C LEU A 74 10.96 4.98 -26.85
N GLN A 75 10.73 4.50 -28.07
CA GLN A 75 11.80 4.14 -29.02
C GLN A 75 12.66 5.36 -29.39
N ALA A 76 12.04 6.49 -29.72
CA ALA A 76 12.75 7.74 -30.00
C ALA A 76 13.61 8.20 -28.81
N THR A 77 13.13 8.00 -27.58
CA THR A 77 13.89 8.31 -26.37
C THR A 77 15.09 7.38 -26.19
N LEU A 78 14.93 6.07 -26.45
CA LEU A 78 16.04 5.11 -26.42
C LEU A 78 17.10 5.38 -27.48
N GLU A 79 16.71 5.71 -28.71
CA GLU A 79 17.65 6.10 -29.76
C GLU A 79 18.43 7.35 -29.33
N CYS A 80 17.74 8.34 -28.76
CA CYS A 80 18.41 9.53 -28.21
C CYS A 80 19.37 9.16 -27.08
N ALA A 81 18.98 8.27 -26.16
CA ALA A 81 19.85 7.79 -25.08
C ALA A 81 21.10 7.06 -25.63
N ALA A 82 20.96 6.25 -26.68
CA ALA A 82 22.08 5.59 -27.33
C ALA A 82 23.06 6.61 -27.93
N THR A 83 22.57 7.66 -28.60
CA THR A 83 23.44 8.74 -29.10
C THR A 83 24.10 9.53 -27.96
N TRP A 84 23.37 9.78 -26.87
CA TRP A 84 23.90 10.44 -25.68
C TRP A 84 25.01 9.63 -25.03
N ARG A 85 24.85 8.30 -24.94
CA ARG A 85 25.85 7.37 -24.42
C ARG A 85 27.06 7.24 -25.35
N ALA A 86 26.86 7.19 -26.67
CA ALA A 86 27.98 7.22 -27.61
C ALA A 86 28.81 8.51 -27.46
N ARG A 87 28.19 9.64 -27.12
CA ARG A 87 28.90 10.89 -26.79
C ARG A 87 29.62 10.86 -25.42
N LEU A 88 29.37 9.87 -24.56
CA LEU A 88 30.20 9.63 -23.36
C LEU A 88 31.55 8.99 -23.72
N GLN A 89 31.56 8.18 -24.78
CA GLN A 89 32.74 7.51 -25.32
C GLN A 89 33.28 8.33 -26.49
N ASP A 90 34.06 9.38 -26.22
CA ASP A 90 34.65 10.17 -27.29
C ASP A 90 35.53 9.26 -28.18
N SER A 91 35.59 9.53 -29.48
CA SER A 91 36.25 8.71 -30.52
C SER A 91 37.76 8.45 -30.31
N THR A 92 38.34 9.05 -29.27
CA THR A 92 39.74 8.94 -28.84
C THR A 92 39.93 8.21 -27.50
N GLY A 93 38.86 7.63 -26.92
CA GLY A 93 38.89 6.93 -25.63
C GLY A 93 39.01 7.83 -24.41
N ARG A 94 38.90 9.16 -24.58
CA ARG A 94 38.84 10.12 -23.46
C ARG A 94 37.38 10.34 -23.06
N THR A 95 37.03 10.02 -21.83
CA THR A 95 35.72 10.37 -21.28
C THR A 95 35.60 11.89 -21.22
N SER A 96 34.55 12.43 -21.86
CA SER A 96 34.16 13.83 -21.65
C SER A 96 34.02 14.07 -20.14
N LYS A 97 34.55 15.18 -19.62
CA LYS A 97 34.42 15.55 -18.19
C LYS A 97 32.97 15.92 -17.87
N ARG A 98 32.08 14.93 -17.79
CA ARG A 98 30.71 15.07 -17.30
C ARG A 98 30.68 14.76 -15.81
N SER A 99 29.72 15.35 -15.10
CA SER A 99 29.54 15.06 -13.68
C SER A 99 28.87 13.69 -13.50
N ASN A 100 29.10 13.05 -12.35
CA ASN A 100 28.39 11.81 -11.99
C ASN A 100 26.87 11.98 -12.03
N GLU A 101 26.37 13.18 -11.71
CA GLU A 101 24.94 13.49 -11.75
C GLU A 101 24.40 13.48 -13.18
N GLU A 102 25.14 14.06 -14.14
CA GLU A 102 24.76 14.06 -15.56
C GLU A 102 24.72 12.64 -16.12
N GLU A 103 25.70 11.81 -15.75
CA GLU A 103 25.74 10.40 -16.15
C GLU A 103 24.58 9.61 -15.52
N ALA A 104 24.32 9.81 -14.22
CA ALA A 104 23.22 9.15 -13.51
C ALA A 104 21.85 9.49 -14.11
N ARG A 105 21.62 10.76 -14.49
CA ARG A 105 20.37 11.18 -15.15
C ARG A 105 20.16 10.50 -16.50
N GLY A 106 21.21 10.33 -17.30
CA GLY A 106 21.07 9.63 -18.58
C GLY A 106 20.88 8.13 -18.43
N GLU A 107 21.55 7.50 -17.44
CA GLU A 107 21.30 6.09 -17.09
C GLU A 107 19.86 5.89 -16.58
N PHE A 108 19.33 6.83 -15.78
CA PHE A 108 17.93 6.81 -15.35
C PHE A 108 16.96 6.87 -16.53
N VAL A 109 17.09 7.86 -17.43
CA VAL A 109 16.16 8.01 -18.56
C VAL A 109 16.15 6.78 -19.46
N GLU A 110 17.32 6.21 -19.75
CA GLU A 110 17.37 5.00 -20.57
C GLU A 110 16.77 3.79 -19.85
N ALA A 111 17.10 3.58 -18.56
CA ALA A 111 16.53 2.50 -17.77
C ALA A 111 15.01 2.59 -17.71
N TRP A 112 14.48 3.80 -17.49
CA TRP A 112 13.05 4.08 -17.49
C TRP A 112 12.41 3.73 -18.83
N CYS A 113 12.97 4.18 -19.95
CA CYS A 113 12.40 3.85 -21.26
C CYS A 113 12.42 2.33 -21.53
N ARG A 114 13.50 1.63 -21.18
CA ARG A 114 13.60 0.17 -21.36
C ARG A 114 12.57 -0.58 -20.53
N SER A 115 12.33 -0.17 -19.28
CA SER A 115 11.33 -0.82 -18.43
C SER A 115 9.92 -0.63 -18.98
N ARG A 116 9.63 0.55 -19.55
CA ARG A 116 8.33 0.84 -20.18
C ARG A 116 8.11 0.07 -21.47
N ILE A 117 9.10 0.00 -22.37
CA ILE A 117 8.92 -0.73 -23.64
C ILE A 117 8.58 -2.20 -23.39
N GLY A 118 9.22 -2.84 -22.40
CA GLY A 118 8.90 -4.21 -22.05
C GLY A 118 7.42 -4.41 -21.66
N GLU A 119 6.80 -3.42 -20.99
CA GLU A 119 5.39 -3.49 -20.56
C GLU A 119 4.40 -3.39 -21.72
N TYR A 120 4.75 -2.69 -22.81
CA TYR A 120 3.85 -2.39 -23.93
C TYR A 120 4.19 -3.12 -25.23
N ASP A 121 5.35 -3.77 -25.31
CA ASP A 121 5.71 -4.61 -26.45
C ASP A 121 5.05 -5.99 -26.32
N SER A 122 3.78 -6.06 -26.72
CA SER A 122 2.99 -7.29 -26.71
C SER A 122 3.51 -8.38 -27.65
N SER A 123 4.48 -8.06 -28.52
CA SER A 123 4.96 -9.01 -29.52
C SER A 123 5.91 -10.05 -28.94
N LEU A 124 6.53 -9.76 -27.77
CA LEU A 124 7.56 -10.61 -27.17
C LEU A 124 7.47 -10.63 -25.62
N PRO A 125 6.41 -11.22 -25.02
CA PRO A 125 6.25 -11.29 -23.56
C PRO A 125 7.42 -11.98 -22.82
N GLU A 126 8.09 -12.92 -23.49
CA GLU A 126 9.26 -13.62 -22.93
C GLU A 126 10.49 -12.73 -22.78
N GLU A 127 10.54 -11.59 -23.50
CA GLU A 127 11.63 -10.63 -23.39
C GLU A 127 11.44 -9.64 -22.24
N LEU A 128 10.24 -9.50 -21.69
CA LEU A 128 9.94 -8.55 -20.60
C LEU A 128 10.88 -8.72 -19.40
N PRO A 129 11.07 -9.93 -18.81
CA PRO A 129 12.02 -10.11 -17.70
C PRO A 129 13.45 -9.68 -18.06
N ILE A 130 13.91 -9.97 -19.28
CA ILE A 130 15.26 -9.61 -19.75
C ILE A 130 15.41 -8.08 -19.85
N GLN A 131 14.39 -7.39 -20.35
CA GLN A 131 14.39 -5.93 -20.44
C GLN A 131 14.31 -5.27 -19.05
N LEU A 132 13.52 -5.83 -18.14
CA LEU A 132 13.42 -5.36 -16.75
C LEU A 132 14.77 -5.53 -16.02
N GLU A 133 15.43 -6.68 -16.15
CA GLU A 133 16.76 -6.92 -15.57
C GLU A 133 17.81 -5.92 -16.09
N ARG A 134 17.80 -5.64 -17.40
CA ARG A 134 18.68 -4.61 -18.00
C ARG A 134 18.36 -3.21 -17.47
N SER A 135 17.08 -2.90 -17.29
CA SER A 135 16.65 -1.63 -16.71
C SER A 135 17.12 -1.49 -15.26
N LEU A 136 17.02 -2.56 -14.46
CA LEU A 136 17.55 -2.61 -13.10
C LEU A 136 19.07 -2.41 -13.03
N GLN A 137 19.84 -2.85 -14.03
CA GLN A 137 21.27 -2.54 -14.12
C GLN A 137 21.51 -1.03 -14.33
N GLY A 138 20.71 -0.37 -15.16
CA GLY A 138 20.77 1.08 -15.36
C GLY A 138 20.43 1.86 -14.09
N TYR A 139 19.34 1.50 -13.40
CA TYR A 139 19.00 2.10 -12.09
C TYR A 139 20.10 1.88 -11.04
N ARG A 140 20.69 0.68 -10.98
CA ARG A 140 21.80 0.37 -10.08
C ARG A 140 23.02 1.26 -10.37
N ARG A 141 23.41 1.39 -11.64
CA ARG A 141 24.51 2.25 -12.06
C ARG A 141 24.26 3.72 -11.73
N ALA A 142 23.04 4.22 -11.97
CA ALA A 142 22.65 5.57 -11.58
C ALA A 142 22.77 5.77 -10.06
N GLY A 143 22.29 4.80 -9.27
CA GLY A 143 22.43 4.80 -7.81
C GLY A 143 23.90 4.80 -7.35
N GLU A 144 24.77 4.02 -7.98
CA GLU A 144 26.21 3.99 -7.69
C GLU A 144 26.90 5.33 -7.98
N LEU A 145 26.58 5.96 -9.11
CA LEU A 145 27.11 7.28 -9.49
C LEU A 145 26.70 8.38 -8.49
N LEU A 146 25.45 8.32 -8.01
CA LEU A 146 24.90 9.20 -6.99
C LEU A 146 25.30 8.83 -5.56
N ARG A 147 25.93 7.66 -5.37
CA ARG A 147 26.28 7.08 -4.05
C ARG A 147 25.07 6.90 -3.13
N LEU A 148 23.92 6.53 -3.70
CA LEU A 148 22.73 6.22 -2.91
C LEU A 148 22.99 5.03 -1.99
N PRO A 149 22.45 5.05 -0.75
CA PRO A 149 22.59 3.91 0.14
C PRO A 149 21.87 2.68 -0.42
N ASN A 150 22.31 1.50 0.05
CA ASN A 150 21.56 0.28 -0.16
C ASN A 150 20.17 0.39 0.47
N PRO A 151 19.16 -0.30 -0.08
CA PRO A 151 17.81 -0.24 0.46
C PRO A 151 17.81 -0.83 1.88
N PRO A 152 17.06 -0.24 2.82
CA PRO A 152 17.08 -0.66 4.21
C PRO A 152 16.53 -2.08 4.36
N THR A 153 16.99 -2.81 5.38
CA THR A 153 16.36 -4.07 5.77
C THR A 153 15.02 -3.80 6.43
N LEU A 154 13.99 -4.59 6.11
CA LEU A 154 12.63 -4.35 6.58
C LEU A 154 12.48 -4.35 8.11
N ASP A 155 13.28 -5.14 8.84
CA ASP A 155 13.26 -5.17 10.31
C ASP A 155 13.77 -3.87 10.97
N GLN A 156 14.48 -3.03 10.23
CA GLN A 156 14.97 -1.72 10.71
C GLN A 156 13.97 -0.59 10.41
N VAL A 157 12.89 -0.88 9.69
CA VAL A 157 11.89 0.12 9.31
C VAL A 157 10.91 0.30 10.47
N PRO A 158 10.74 1.54 11.00
CA PRO A 158 9.71 1.81 11.99
C PRO A 158 8.33 1.44 11.47
N SER A 159 7.55 0.72 12.28
CA SER A 159 6.22 0.24 11.89
C SER A 159 5.14 0.81 12.82
N VAL A 160 4.03 1.27 12.23
CA VAL A 160 2.86 1.75 12.97
C VAL A 160 1.91 0.61 13.35
N THR A 161 1.92 -0.47 12.57
CA THR A 161 1.10 -1.67 12.78
C THR A 161 1.78 -2.67 13.72
N ARG A 162 3.11 -2.80 13.67
CA ARG A 162 3.92 -3.67 14.56
C ARG A 162 5.08 -2.89 15.22
N PRO A 163 4.78 -1.97 16.15
CA PRO A 163 5.80 -1.11 16.77
C PRO A 163 6.78 -1.93 17.62
N LYS A 164 8.07 -1.83 17.32
CA LYS A 164 9.16 -2.44 18.10
C LYS A 164 9.89 -1.37 18.91
N GLN A 165 10.16 -1.65 20.18
CA GLN A 165 10.95 -0.73 21.03
C GLN A 165 12.40 -0.67 20.55
N GLY A 166 12.99 0.52 20.52
CA GLY A 166 14.42 0.71 20.20
C GLY A 166 14.76 0.76 18.72
N VAL A 167 13.78 0.73 17.81
CA VAL A 167 14.02 0.99 16.38
C VAL A 167 14.22 2.48 16.16
N LEU A 168 15.40 2.88 15.67
CA LEU A 168 15.72 4.26 15.34
C LEU A 168 15.06 4.68 14.02
N PRO A 169 14.78 5.98 13.82
CA PRO A 169 14.38 6.49 12.51
C PRO A 169 15.41 6.12 11.43
N LEU A 170 14.94 5.83 10.21
CA LEU A 170 15.83 5.60 9.08
C LEU A 170 16.61 6.88 8.76
N GLU A 171 17.93 6.83 8.85
CA GLU A 171 18.81 7.93 8.46
C GLU A 171 19.01 7.88 6.93
N LEU A 172 18.19 8.64 6.19
CA LEU A 172 18.28 8.78 4.74
C LEU A 172 18.57 10.24 4.37
N GLU A 173 19.51 10.43 3.44
CA GLU A 173 19.87 11.75 2.94
C GLU A 173 18.75 12.34 2.08
N THR A 174 18.58 13.66 2.12
CA THR A 174 17.63 14.36 1.26
C THR A 174 18.13 14.37 -0.18
N VAL A 175 17.28 13.96 -1.12
CA VAL A 175 17.62 13.85 -2.54
C VAL A 175 16.81 14.82 -3.41
N PRO A 176 17.30 15.21 -4.60
CA PRO A 176 16.51 15.97 -5.57
C PRO A 176 15.27 15.21 -6.04
N GLY A 177 14.22 15.92 -6.47
CA GLY A 177 12.94 15.34 -6.91
C GLY A 177 13.06 14.26 -7.99
N TRP A 178 13.91 14.46 -9.00
CA TRP A 178 14.13 13.47 -10.06
C TRP A 178 14.78 12.17 -9.55
N VAL A 179 15.55 12.24 -8.45
CA VAL A 179 16.12 11.05 -7.79
C VAL A 179 15.04 10.32 -7.01
N GLY A 180 14.11 11.04 -6.37
CA GLY A 180 12.93 10.45 -5.74
C GLY A 180 12.06 9.70 -6.76
N GLU A 181 11.84 10.30 -7.92
CA GLU A 181 11.14 9.66 -9.05
C GLU A 181 11.88 8.41 -9.56
N MET A 182 13.21 8.51 -9.74
CA MET A 182 14.04 7.35 -10.10
C MET A 182 13.92 6.21 -9.09
N LEU A 183 13.88 6.51 -7.79
CA LEU A 183 13.69 5.50 -6.73
C LEU A 183 12.32 4.83 -6.81
N ALA A 184 11.26 5.59 -7.08
CA ALA A 184 9.90 5.05 -7.27
C ALA A 184 9.82 4.14 -8.51
N GLU A 185 10.43 4.54 -9.62
CA GLU A 185 10.47 3.75 -10.85
C GLU A 185 11.37 2.52 -10.74
N TRP A 186 12.45 2.60 -9.95
CA TRP A 186 13.26 1.44 -9.61
C TRP A 186 12.46 0.45 -8.78
N ALA A 187 11.73 0.91 -7.76
CA ALA A 187 10.85 0.07 -6.96
C ALA A 187 9.76 -0.58 -7.80
N ARG A 188 9.15 0.17 -8.74
CA ARG A 188 8.18 -0.36 -9.71
C ARG A 188 8.79 -1.45 -10.58
N THR A 189 9.92 -1.17 -11.22
CA THR A 189 10.61 -2.14 -12.10
C THR A 189 10.95 -3.43 -11.36
N GLN A 190 11.39 -3.33 -10.09
CA GLN A 190 11.68 -4.49 -9.25
C GLN A 190 10.40 -5.30 -8.92
N THR A 191 9.29 -4.60 -8.69
CA THR A 191 7.97 -5.19 -8.41
C THR A 191 7.41 -5.88 -9.66
N THR A 192 7.49 -5.23 -10.83
CA THR A 192 7.09 -5.79 -12.13
C THR A 192 7.93 -7.03 -12.48
N LEU A 193 9.25 -7.02 -12.20
CA LEU A 193 10.09 -8.19 -12.41
C LEU A 193 9.65 -9.36 -11.52
N CYS A 194 9.40 -9.10 -10.24
CA CYS A 194 8.87 -10.09 -9.30
C CYS A 194 7.55 -10.68 -9.82
N PHE A 195 6.62 -9.83 -10.27
CA PHE A 195 5.34 -10.28 -10.83
C PHE A 195 5.54 -11.09 -12.11
N SER A 196 6.37 -10.64 -13.05
CA SER A 196 6.65 -11.36 -14.29
C SER A 196 7.25 -12.75 -14.06
N SER A 197 7.99 -12.93 -12.95
CA SER A 197 8.55 -14.23 -12.58
C SER A 197 7.51 -15.27 -12.15
N LEU A 198 6.28 -14.84 -11.83
CA LEU A 198 5.14 -15.72 -11.57
C LEU A 198 4.58 -16.35 -12.86
N LEU A 199 4.90 -15.78 -14.02
CA LEU A 199 4.33 -16.17 -15.31
C LEU A 199 5.40 -16.88 -16.16
N ARG A 200 5.26 -18.20 -16.37
CA ARG A 200 6.04 -18.91 -17.39
C ARG A 200 5.40 -18.79 -18.77
N PRO A 201 6.19 -18.90 -19.85
CA PRO A 201 5.64 -19.12 -21.19
C PRO A 201 4.83 -20.42 -21.19
N GLY A 202 3.52 -20.32 -21.47
CA GLY A 202 2.60 -21.46 -21.51
C GLY A 202 1.77 -21.71 -20.25
N GLY A 203 1.80 -20.83 -19.24
CA GLY A 203 0.83 -20.86 -18.12
C GLY A 203 1.01 -21.98 -17.09
N ASN A 204 2.09 -22.76 -17.17
CA ASN A 204 2.41 -23.77 -16.16
C ASN A 204 3.28 -23.16 -15.04
N GLU A 205 2.78 -23.24 -13.80
CA GLU A 205 3.48 -22.82 -12.58
C GLU A 205 4.84 -23.51 -12.40
N VAL A 206 5.88 -22.74 -12.07
CA VAL A 206 6.91 -23.20 -11.13
C VAL A 206 7.26 -22.04 -10.22
N VAL A 207 7.07 -22.29 -8.93
CA VAL A 207 7.63 -21.49 -7.83
C VAL A 207 8.88 -22.21 -7.36
N GLU A 208 10.07 -21.67 -7.69
CA GLU A 208 11.20 -21.81 -6.77
C GLU A 208 10.97 -20.78 -5.67
N GLU A 209 10.35 -21.24 -4.59
CA GLU A 209 9.84 -20.39 -3.50
C GLU A 209 10.90 -19.42 -2.97
N ASP A 210 12.14 -19.90 -2.82
CA ASP A 210 13.28 -19.10 -2.38
C ASP A 210 13.61 -17.95 -3.35
N LYS A 211 13.58 -18.20 -4.68
CA LYS A 211 13.88 -17.16 -5.68
C LYS A 211 12.80 -16.10 -5.72
N LEU A 212 11.53 -16.51 -5.64
CA LEU A 212 10.40 -15.58 -5.58
C LEU A 212 10.46 -14.75 -4.29
N ALA A 213 10.78 -15.40 -3.16
CA ALA A 213 10.97 -14.72 -1.89
C ALA A 213 12.13 -13.70 -1.94
N ASP A 214 13.24 -14.00 -2.62
CA ASP A 214 14.34 -13.04 -2.81
C ASP A 214 13.90 -11.83 -3.67
N LEU A 215 13.15 -12.07 -4.76
CA LEU A 215 12.64 -11.00 -5.62
C LEU A 215 11.64 -10.11 -4.88
N LEU A 216 10.73 -10.71 -4.10
CA LEU A 216 9.73 -10.00 -3.32
C LEU A 216 10.36 -9.21 -2.17
N ASP A 217 11.37 -9.77 -1.50
CA ASP A 217 12.13 -9.06 -0.47
C ASP A 217 12.82 -7.82 -1.03
N MET A 218 13.47 -7.95 -2.19
CA MET A 218 14.10 -6.81 -2.84
C MET A 218 13.08 -5.77 -3.32
N ALA A 219 11.92 -6.20 -3.85
CA ALA A 219 10.83 -5.29 -4.23
C ALA A 219 10.31 -4.49 -3.03
N CYS A 220 10.07 -5.17 -1.90
CA CYS A 220 9.61 -4.56 -0.67
C CYS A 220 10.63 -3.55 -0.12
N ARG A 221 11.90 -3.93 -0.02
CA ARG A 221 12.97 -3.03 0.46
C ARG A 221 13.16 -1.81 -0.43
N ARG A 222 13.06 -1.96 -1.76
CA ARG A 222 13.14 -0.83 -2.69
C ARG A 222 11.91 0.07 -2.58
N ASN A 223 10.72 -0.49 -2.37
CA ASN A 223 9.52 0.29 -2.14
C ASN A 223 9.62 1.12 -0.84
N VAL A 224 10.15 0.53 0.24
CA VAL A 224 10.50 1.26 1.47
C VAL A 224 11.50 2.38 1.18
N GLN A 225 12.58 2.10 0.46
CA GLN A 225 13.56 3.14 0.12
C GLN A 225 12.92 4.31 -0.62
N ALA A 226 12.08 4.04 -1.61
CA ALA A 226 11.36 5.08 -2.36
C ALA A 226 10.41 5.89 -1.47
N LEU A 227 9.71 5.24 -0.53
CA LEU A 227 8.75 5.89 0.36
C LEU A 227 9.43 6.78 1.42
N PHE A 228 10.53 6.32 2.00
CA PHE A 228 11.17 6.97 3.15
C PHE A 228 12.29 7.94 2.78
N THR A 229 12.80 7.91 1.54
CA THR A 229 13.86 8.85 1.14
C THR A 229 13.28 10.27 1.04
N PRO A 230 13.76 11.24 1.84
CA PRO A 230 13.21 12.58 1.81
C PRO A 230 13.61 13.30 0.51
N VAL A 231 12.65 13.96 -0.12
CA VAL A 231 12.87 14.78 -1.32
C VAL A 231 13.04 16.24 -0.94
N ASP A 232 13.99 16.93 -1.54
CA ASP A 232 14.21 18.37 -1.33
C ASP A 232 12.98 19.17 -1.79
N PRO A 233 12.27 19.87 -0.88
CA PRO A 233 11.08 20.63 -1.21
C PRO A 233 11.34 21.78 -2.19
N GLY A 234 12.58 22.29 -2.26
CA GLY A 234 12.98 23.31 -3.25
C GLY A 234 13.15 22.77 -4.67
N SER A 235 13.15 21.45 -4.83
CA SER A 235 13.31 20.74 -6.11
C SER A 235 12.03 20.05 -6.59
N ALA A 236 10.95 20.12 -5.79
CA ALA A 236 9.68 19.51 -6.11
C ALA A 236 9.02 20.24 -7.30
N SER A 237 9.03 19.59 -8.46
CA SER A 237 8.08 19.86 -9.54
C SER A 237 6.65 19.57 -9.03
N GLU A 238 5.62 20.22 -9.57
CA GLU A 238 4.20 19.97 -9.24
C GLU A 238 3.77 18.50 -9.47
N GLU A 239 4.66 17.66 -10.01
CA GLU A 239 4.52 16.22 -10.32
C GLU A 239 4.59 15.27 -9.11
N SER A 240 4.71 15.75 -7.86
CA SER A 240 4.92 14.87 -6.68
C SER A 240 3.83 13.80 -6.43
N SER A 241 2.63 13.95 -7.01
CA SER A 241 1.52 13.01 -6.83
C SER A 241 1.68 11.69 -7.58
N SER A 242 2.32 11.69 -8.75
CA SER A 242 2.48 10.48 -9.59
C SER A 242 3.46 9.48 -8.97
N SER A 243 4.55 9.99 -8.38
CA SER A 243 5.54 9.17 -7.66
C SER A 243 4.95 8.51 -6.42
N ALA A 244 4.14 9.25 -5.65
CA ALA A 244 3.44 8.70 -4.49
C ALA A 244 2.43 7.63 -4.92
N GLY A 245 1.63 7.88 -5.97
CA GLY A 245 0.72 6.89 -6.54
C GLY A 245 1.42 5.60 -6.96
N THR A 246 2.61 5.71 -7.57
CA THR A 246 3.43 4.57 -7.98
C THR A 246 3.88 3.70 -6.80
N VAL A 247 4.41 4.32 -5.74
CA VAL A 247 4.89 3.61 -4.53
C VAL A 247 3.73 2.90 -3.79
N MET A 248 2.56 3.56 -3.73
CA MET A 248 1.35 2.98 -3.15
C MET A 248 0.82 1.82 -4.00
N GLY A 249 0.80 1.97 -5.33
CA GLY A 249 0.41 0.90 -6.26
C GLY A 249 1.32 -0.33 -6.14
N ASN A 250 2.64 -0.12 -6.04
CA ASN A 250 3.60 -1.20 -5.80
C ASN A 250 3.31 -1.96 -4.50
N ALA A 251 2.94 -1.27 -3.43
CA ALA A 251 2.61 -1.92 -2.16
C ALA A 251 1.40 -2.85 -2.29
N ARG A 252 0.37 -2.46 -3.06
CA ARG A 252 -0.79 -3.30 -3.35
C ARG A 252 -0.39 -4.54 -4.15
N LEU A 253 0.46 -4.39 -5.17
CA LEU A 253 0.98 -5.53 -5.93
C LEU A 253 1.82 -6.47 -5.05
N ILE A 254 2.66 -5.94 -4.16
CA ILE A 254 3.45 -6.74 -3.21
C ILE A 254 2.54 -7.52 -2.25
N ARG A 255 1.45 -6.91 -1.76
CA ARG A 255 0.42 -7.61 -0.97
C ARG A 255 -0.07 -8.83 -1.74
N ASP A 256 -0.57 -8.61 -2.95
CA ASP A 256 -1.22 -9.64 -3.74
C ASP A 256 -0.23 -10.77 -4.09
N MET A 257 1.05 -10.46 -4.34
CA MET A 257 2.08 -11.47 -4.54
C MET A 257 2.46 -12.21 -3.24
N SER A 258 2.54 -11.51 -2.11
CA SER A 258 2.93 -12.12 -0.83
C SER A 258 1.93 -13.16 -0.35
N THR A 259 0.67 -13.02 -0.75
CA THR A 259 -0.38 -13.99 -0.41
C THR A 259 -0.30 -15.23 -1.31
N LEU A 260 0.19 -15.12 -2.54
CA LEU A 260 0.41 -16.26 -3.46
C LEU A 260 1.51 -17.23 -3.01
N LEU A 261 2.35 -16.86 -2.04
CA LEU A 261 3.35 -17.77 -1.51
C LEU A 261 2.66 -18.91 -0.71
N PRO A 262 2.92 -20.18 -1.06
CA PRO A 262 2.31 -21.31 -0.36
C PRO A 262 2.65 -21.30 1.13
N PHE A 263 1.91 -22.10 1.91
CA PHE A 263 2.25 -22.37 3.30
C PHE A 263 3.63 -23.03 3.34
N THR A 264 4.63 -22.26 3.74
CA THR A 264 6.02 -22.71 3.81
C THR A 264 6.30 -23.38 5.14
N SER A 265 7.19 -24.36 5.16
CA SER A 265 7.72 -24.93 6.41
C SER A 265 9.02 -24.23 6.85
N SER A 266 9.55 -23.31 6.05
CA SER A 266 10.82 -22.64 6.34
C SER A 266 10.63 -21.39 7.22
N ALA A 267 11.25 -21.40 8.41
CA ALA A 267 11.20 -20.28 9.34
C ALA A 267 11.74 -18.96 8.76
N SER A 268 12.74 -19.01 7.89
CA SER A 268 13.30 -17.81 7.24
C SER A 268 12.31 -17.17 6.28
N LEU A 269 11.50 -17.96 5.59
CA LEU A 269 10.50 -17.47 4.65
C LEU A 269 9.31 -16.85 5.38
N TRP A 270 8.87 -17.43 6.51
CA TRP A 270 7.87 -16.81 7.39
C TRP A 270 8.32 -15.47 7.95
N THR A 271 9.59 -15.37 8.37
CA THR A 271 10.14 -14.11 8.89
C THR A 271 10.06 -13.01 7.84
N ARG A 272 10.44 -13.31 6.60
CA ARG A 272 10.32 -12.36 5.48
C ARG A 272 8.87 -12.04 5.14
N ARG A 273 7.98 -13.05 5.12
CA ARG A 273 6.55 -12.87 4.87
C ARG A 273 5.88 -11.96 5.87
N ILE A 274 6.20 -12.08 7.16
CA ILE A 274 5.72 -11.16 8.20
C ILE A 274 6.22 -9.75 7.92
N ALA A 275 7.49 -9.57 7.54
CA ALA A 275 8.04 -8.25 7.23
C ALA A 275 7.35 -7.58 6.02
N TRP A 276 7.09 -8.33 4.94
CA TRP A 276 6.36 -7.83 3.78
C TRP A 276 4.91 -7.47 4.13
N ALA A 277 4.21 -8.35 4.85
CA ALA A 277 2.85 -8.09 5.31
C ALA A 277 2.77 -6.87 6.24
N THR A 278 3.78 -6.68 7.10
CA THR A 278 3.90 -5.51 7.98
C THR A 278 4.01 -4.23 7.15
N HIS A 279 4.90 -4.21 6.13
CA HIS A 279 5.07 -3.05 5.25
C HIS A 279 3.78 -2.68 4.52
N VAL A 280 3.09 -3.67 3.95
CA VAL A 280 1.79 -3.46 3.29
C VAL A 280 0.76 -2.91 4.28
N ALA A 281 0.67 -3.50 5.47
CA ALA A 281 -0.29 -3.07 6.48
C ALA A 281 0.00 -1.64 6.95
N ASP A 282 1.27 -1.27 7.12
CA ASP A 282 1.68 0.11 7.46
C ASP A 282 1.24 1.10 6.39
N ILE A 283 1.46 0.78 5.12
CA ILE A 283 1.05 1.64 4.00
C ILE A 283 -0.47 1.84 3.99
N THR A 284 -1.25 0.76 4.05
CA THR A 284 -2.72 0.83 4.06
C THR A 284 -3.24 1.59 5.28
N PHE A 285 -2.61 1.37 6.44
CA PHE A 285 -2.97 2.04 7.69
C PHE A 285 -2.68 3.55 7.61
N ILE A 286 -1.52 3.95 7.09
CA ILE A 286 -1.13 5.36 6.95
C ILE A 286 -2.04 6.05 5.92
N GLU A 287 -2.33 5.41 4.79
CA GLU A 287 -3.25 5.94 3.76
C GLU A 287 -4.64 6.25 4.34
N ALA A 288 -5.19 5.29 5.09
CA ALA A 288 -6.48 5.47 5.77
C ALA A 288 -6.40 6.56 6.84
N SER A 289 -5.30 6.62 7.61
CA SER A 289 -5.09 7.63 8.66
C SER A 289 -5.00 9.05 8.10
N MET A 290 -4.25 9.25 7.01
CA MET A 290 -4.15 10.56 6.36
C MET A 290 -5.50 11.01 5.81
N SER A 291 -6.26 10.09 5.23
CA SER A 291 -7.60 10.38 4.70
C SER A 291 -8.58 10.75 5.82
N ALA A 292 -8.56 10.02 6.93
CA ALA A 292 -9.34 10.34 8.12
C ALA A 292 -8.95 11.71 8.71
N ASN A 293 -7.65 12.00 8.84
CA ASN A 293 -7.17 13.28 9.36
C ASN A 293 -7.63 14.47 8.52
N ARG A 294 -7.59 14.36 7.18
CA ARG A 294 -8.11 15.41 6.28
C ARG A 294 -9.59 15.71 6.52
N LEU A 295 -10.40 14.68 6.79
CA LEU A 295 -11.81 14.86 7.12
C LEU A 295 -12.00 15.51 8.50
N VAL A 296 -11.23 15.08 9.50
CA VAL A 296 -11.28 15.66 10.86
C VAL A 296 -10.84 17.11 10.84
N ASP A 297 -9.81 17.46 10.07
CA ASP A 297 -9.35 18.84 9.90
C ASP A 297 -10.43 19.70 9.24
N ALA A 298 -11.05 19.21 8.16
CA ALA A 298 -12.17 19.90 7.50
C ALA A 298 -13.36 20.11 8.46
N ALA A 299 -13.70 19.10 9.26
CA ALA A 299 -14.73 19.19 10.29
C ALA A 299 -14.37 20.17 11.40
N SER A 300 -13.10 20.19 11.84
CA SER A 300 -12.62 21.09 12.89
C SER A 300 -12.65 22.55 12.43
N VAL A 301 -12.22 22.82 11.19
CA VAL A 301 -12.33 24.15 10.56
C VAL A 301 -13.80 24.57 10.44
N ALA A 302 -14.69 23.67 10.04
CA ALA A 302 -16.12 23.97 9.98
C ALA A 302 -16.72 24.21 11.37
N ALA A 303 -16.30 23.45 12.39
CA ALA A 303 -16.77 23.60 13.76
C ALA A 303 -16.35 24.93 14.41
N ALA A 304 -15.21 25.50 14.02
CA ALA A 304 -14.79 26.84 14.47
C ALA A 304 -15.82 27.92 14.11
N ILE A 305 -16.57 27.75 13.01
CA ILE A 305 -17.64 28.66 12.61
C ILE A 305 -18.81 28.65 13.62
N LEU A 306 -19.05 27.53 14.30
CA LEU A 306 -20.08 27.42 15.35
C LEU A 306 -19.69 28.15 16.64
N GLN A 307 -18.40 28.47 16.82
CA GLN A 307 -17.91 29.22 17.98
C GLN A 307 -18.14 30.74 17.84
N ASP A 308 -18.46 31.23 16.63
CA ASP A 308 -18.79 32.65 16.41
C ASP A 308 -20.25 32.94 16.79
N PRO A 309 -20.51 33.85 17.76
CA PRO A 309 -21.86 34.22 18.18
C PRO A 309 -22.69 34.91 17.07
N LYS A 310 -22.07 35.41 16.00
CA LYS A 310 -22.75 36.07 14.86
C LYS A 310 -23.20 35.09 13.78
N THR A 311 -22.89 33.80 13.91
CA THR A 311 -23.22 32.79 12.90
C THR A 311 -24.73 32.62 12.73
N THR A 312 -25.18 32.70 11.47
CA THR A 312 -26.58 32.54 11.08
C THR A 312 -27.06 31.09 11.22
N ASN A 313 -28.38 30.89 11.32
CA ASN A 313 -28.96 29.54 11.40
C ASN A 313 -28.72 28.72 10.12
N GLU A 314 -28.68 29.36 8.95
CA GLU A 314 -28.32 28.73 7.69
C GLU A 314 -26.90 28.17 7.74
N ARG A 315 -25.93 28.99 8.17
CA ARG A 315 -24.53 28.58 8.29
C ARG A 315 -24.33 27.49 9.35
N ARG A 316 -25.11 27.50 10.44
CA ARG A 316 -25.11 26.40 11.43
C ARG A 316 -25.60 25.08 10.84
N ASN A 317 -26.60 25.12 9.97
CA ASN A 317 -27.11 23.92 9.29
C ASN A 317 -26.08 23.38 8.28
N GLU A 318 -25.40 24.25 7.54
CA GLU A 318 -24.28 23.87 6.66
C GLU A 318 -23.16 23.16 7.45
N VAL A 319 -22.73 23.72 8.58
CA VAL A 319 -21.70 23.07 9.42
C VAL A 319 -22.20 21.73 9.97
N ARG A 320 -23.47 21.64 10.40
CA ARG A 320 -24.05 20.38 10.85
C ARG A 320 -23.98 19.32 9.74
N HIS A 321 -24.28 19.68 8.49
CA HIS A 321 -24.13 18.76 7.36
C HIS A 321 -22.68 18.32 7.13
N VAL A 322 -21.70 19.22 7.26
CA VAL A 322 -20.27 18.86 7.16
C VAL A 322 -19.87 17.88 8.28
N LEU A 323 -20.34 18.09 9.51
CA LEU A 323 -20.08 17.17 10.63
C LEU A 323 -20.75 15.81 10.43
N GLU A 324 -22.01 15.80 9.98
CA GLU A 324 -22.74 14.56 9.66
C GLU A 324 -22.05 13.79 8.53
N HIS A 325 -21.64 14.49 7.46
CA HIS A 325 -20.86 13.92 6.36
C HIS A 325 -19.53 13.35 6.85
N THR A 326 -18.83 14.07 7.74
CA THR A 326 -17.54 13.60 8.29
C THR A 326 -17.70 12.32 9.10
N ILE A 327 -18.71 12.23 9.97
CA ILE A 327 -18.97 11.04 10.78
C ILE A 327 -19.32 9.84 9.88
N GLN A 328 -20.11 10.05 8.83
CA GLN A 328 -20.43 9.00 7.86
C GLN A 328 -19.18 8.44 7.17
N HIS A 329 -18.25 9.32 6.79
CA HIS A 329 -17.05 8.93 6.07
C HIS A 329 -15.91 8.48 6.99
N LEU A 330 -16.04 8.60 8.31
CA LEU A 330 -15.03 8.12 9.26
C LEU A 330 -15.00 6.58 9.34
N VAL A 331 -16.19 5.96 9.36
CA VAL A 331 -16.36 4.50 9.53
C VAL A 331 -15.56 3.68 8.50
N PRO A 332 -15.58 4.00 7.19
CA PRO A 332 -14.76 3.31 6.20
C PRO A 332 -13.26 3.36 6.49
N PHE A 333 -12.73 4.49 7.00
CA PHE A 333 -11.29 4.59 7.30
C PHE A 333 -10.90 3.78 8.53
N GLU A 334 -11.71 3.81 9.60
CA GLU A 334 -11.48 2.99 10.80
C GLU A 334 -11.57 1.49 10.47
N LYS A 335 -12.54 1.11 9.62
CA LYS A 335 -12.69 -0.23 9.08
C LYS A 335 -11.46 -0.65 8.25
N LYS A 336 -10.98 0.22 7.35
CA LYS A 336 -9.77 -0.04 6.53
C LYS A 336 -8.52 -0.22 7.39
N GLN A 337 -8.34 0.60 8.44
CA GLN A 337 -7.26 0.43 9.42
C GLN A 337 -7.37 -0.89 10.19
N GLY A 338 -8.58 -1.24 10.66
CA GLY A 338 -8.85 -2.50 11.36
C GLY A 338 -8.56 -3.71 10.48
N THR A 339 -8.94 -3.66 9.21
CA THR A 339 -8.68 -4.74 8.25
C THR A 339 -7.21 -4.88 7.89
N ALA A 340 -6.46 -3.79 7.76
CA ALA A 340 -5.01 -3.86 7.59
C ALA A 340 -4.34 -4.65 8.74
N LEU A 341 -4.74 -4.40 9.99
CA LEU A 341 -4.24 -5.13 11.15
C LEU A 341 -4.75 -6.57 11.21
N LEU A 342 -6.02 -6.82 10.87
CA LEU A 342 -6.58 -8.18 10.84
C LEU A 342 -5.83 -9.07 9.84
N THR A 343 -5.57 -8.56 8.63
CA THR A 343 -4.82 -9.28 7.60
C THR A 343 -3.38 -9.56 8.05
N LEU A 344 -2.69 -8.57 8.63
CA LEU A 344 -1.36 -8.78 9.23
C LEU A 344 -1.40 -9.83 10.34
N GLY A 345 -2.38 -9.73 11.25
CA GLY A 345 -2.56 -10.66 12.36
C GLY A 345 -2.75 -12.09 11.88
N ARG A 346 -3.52 -12.31 10.81
CA ARG A 346 -3.73 -13.62 10.19
C ARG A 346 -2.44 -14.20 9.61
N VAL A 347 -1.64 -13.41 8.89
CA VAL A 347 -0.33 -13.86 8.39
C VAL A 347 0.58 -14.25 9.56
N MET A 348 0.59 -13.46 10.63
CA MET A 348 1.37 -13.78 11.83
C MET A 348 0.84 -15.02 12.55
N LEU A 349 -0.47 -15.22 12.60
CA LEU A 349 -1.11 -16.41 13.20
C LEU A 349 -0.75 -17.67 12.42
N GLU A 350 -0.76 -17.62 11.09
CA GLU A 350 -0.30 -18.72 10.24
C GLU A 350 1.17 -19.04 10.47
N ALA A 351 2.02 -18.01 10.62
CA ALA A 351 3.43 -18.20 10.97
C ALA A 351 3.59 -18.87 12.35
N VAL A 352 2.79 -18.47 13.35
CA VAL A 352 2.78 -19.13 14.67
C VAL A 352 2.39 -20.60 14.55
N GLY A 353 1.34 -20.90 13.78
CA GLY A 353 0.87 -22.25 13.51
C GLY A 353 1.94 -23.14 12.90
N SER A 354 2.61 -22.62 11.87
CA SER A 354 3.68 -23.31 11.16
C SER A 354 4.95 -23.49 12.03
N MET A 355 5.44 -22.41 12.62
CA MET A 355 6.76 -22.39 13.26
C MET A 355 6.77 -23.01 14.67
N TYR A 356 5.67 -22.92 15.41
CA TYR A 356 5.65 -23.26 16.84
C TYR A 356 4.62 -24.33 17.20
N LEU A 357 3.52 -24.43 16.46
CA LEU A 357 2.47 -25.41 16.74
C LEU A 357 2.59 -26.67 15.86
N GLY A 358 3.59 -26.72 14.97
CA GLY A 358 3.89 -27.87 14.12
C GLY A 358 2.71 -28.29 13.24
N ARG A 359 1.84 -27.34 12.86
CA ARG A 359 0.65 -27.64 12.06
C ARG A 359 1.02 -27.82 10.59
N ASP A 360 0.54 -28.92 10.00
CA ASP A 360 0.71 -29.22 8.58
C ASP A 360 -0.20 -28.39 7.66
N GLU A 361 -1.21 -27.71 8.23
CA GLU A 361 -2.17 -26.88 7.49
C GLU A 361 -2.35 -25.50 8.13
N ALA A 362 -2.60 -24.50 7.29
CA ALA A 362 -2.94 -23.14 7.76
C ALA A 362 -4.26 -23.13 8.55
N PHE A 363 -4.33 -22.29 9.59
CA PHE A 363 -5.53 -22.11 10.42
C PHE A 363 -6.78 -21.75 9.59
N SER A 364 -6.59 -20.94 8.55
CA SER A 364 -7.63 -20.53 7.62
C SER A 364 -8.25 -21.73 6.87
N VAL A 365 -7.43 -22.70 6.47
CA VAL A 365 -7.86 -23.94 5.78
C VAL A 365 -8.59 -24.87 6.75
N GLN A 366 -8.06 -25.05 7.95
CA GLN A 366 -8.69 -25.88 8.98
C GLN A 366 -10.06 -25.33 9.38
N ARG A 367 -10.16 -24.01 9.56
CA ARG A 367 -11.42 -23.36 9.88
C ARG A 367 -12.46 -23.56 8.77
N ARG A 368 -12.09 -23.40 7.51
CA ARG A 368 -13.01 -23.67 6.37
C ARG A 368 -13.50 -25.12 6.34
N LYS A 369 -12.60 -26.08 6.60
CA LYS A 369 -13.00 -27.49 6.68
C LYS A 369 -14.02 -27.71 7.80
N MET A 370 -13.82 -27.06 8.96
CA MET A 370 -14.78 -27.10 10.06
C MET A 370 -16.10 -26.42 9.73
N GLU A 371 -16.08 -25.21 9.17
CA GLU A 371 -17.28 -24.46 8.76
C GLU A 371 -18.09 -25.25 7.73
N ASN A 372 -17.42 -25.80 6.71
CA ASN A 372 -18.05 -26.65 5.70
C ASN A 372 -18.61 -27.95 6.30
N ALA A 373 -17.92 -28.56 7.27
CA ALA A 373 -18.41 -29.74 7.97
C ALA A 373 -19.64 -29.43 8.83
N VAL A 374 -19.68 -28.28 9.51
CA VAL A 374 -20.85 -27.84 10.29
C VAL A 374 -22.05 -27.59 9.37
N LEU A 375 -21.84 -26.91 8.24
CA LEU A 375 -22.89 -26.63 7.24
C LEU A 375 -23.43 -27.91 6.56
N GLN A 376 -22.56 -28.88 6.27
CA GLN A 376 -22.94 -30.10 5.55
C GLN A 376 -23.47 -31.21 6.45
N GLU A 377 -22.91 -31.37 7.66
CA GLU A 377 -23.20 -32.52 8.52
C GLU A 377 -23.99 -32.16 9.79
N GLY A 378 -24.22 -30.87 10.07
CA GLY A 378 -24.94 -30.40 11.27
C GLY A 378 -24.29 -30.83 12.58
N LYS A 379 -23.01 -31.25 12.53
CA LYS A 379 -22.22 -31.65 13.68
C LYS A 379 -21.21 -30.56 13.96
N GLU A 380 -21.29 -29.95 15.13
CA GLU A 380 -20.14 -29.26 15.70
C GLU A 380 -19.01 -30.28 15.81
N PRO A 381 -17.86 -30.08 15.15
CA PRO A 381 -16.73 -30.96 15.34
C PRO A 381 -16.32 -30.80 16.80
N GLY A 382 -16.52 -31.86 17.60
CA GLY A 382 -16.01 -31.93 18.95
C GLY A 382 -14.50 -31.84 18.90
N LEU A 383 -13.97 -30.62 19.08
CA LEU A 383 -12.56 -30.44 19.41
C LEU A 383 -12.36 -31.13 20.76
N ALA A 384 -11.77 -32.32 20.73
CA ALA A 384 -11.35 -32.96 21.96
C ALA A 384 -10.40 -31.99 22.67
N GLU A 385 -10.84 -31.45 23.82
CA GLU A 385 -10.07 -30.49 24.64
C GLU A 385 -8.66 -31.00 25.00
N GLY A 386 -8.38 -32.30 24.81
CA GLY A 386 -7.10 -32.95 25.08
C GLY A 386 -6.02 -32.89 23.98
N GLU A 387 -6.30 -32.36 22.77
CA GLU A 387 -5.32 -32.30 21.66
C GLU A 387 -4.88 -30.88 21.28
N ARG A 388 -5.25 -29.84 22.04
CA ARG A 388 -4.74 -28.49 21.78
C ARG A 388 -3.26 -28.41 22.21
N VAL A 389 -2.37 -28.31 21.22
CA VAL A 389 -0.94 -28.00 21.44
C VAL A 389 -0.85 -26.69 22.22
N GLU A 390 -0.11 -26.71 23.34
CA GLU A 390 0.04 -25.53 24.20
C GLU A 390 0.73 -24.40 23.43
N VAL A 391 0.10 -23.22 23.41
CA VAL A 391 0.63 -22.06 22.68
C VAL A 391 1.78 -21.45 23.50
N PRO A 392 3.01 -21.41 22.95
CA PRO A 392 4.16 -20.85 23.67
C PRO A 392 4.06 -19.34 23.80
N GLU A 393 4.46 -18.79 24.93
CA GLU A 393 4.48 -17.33 25.15
C GLU A 393 5.81 -16.71 24.67
N ASN A 394 6.05 -16.75 23.35
CA ASN A 394 7.20 -16.12 22.72
C ASN A 394 6.87 -14.72 22.17
N ASP A 395 7.89 -13.97 21.73
CA ASP A 395 7.72 -12.60 21.23
C ASP A 395 6.76 -12.51 20.05
N LEU A 396 6.81 -13.48 19.12
CA LEU A 396 5.90 -13.49 17.97
C LEU A 396 4.45 -13.66 18.42
N VAL A 397 4.15 -14.62 19.29
CA VAL A 397 2.79 -14.86 19.82
C VAL A 397 2.27 -13.63 20.56
N ARG A 398 3.11 -12.99 21.38
CA ARG A 398 2.76 -11.76 22.09
C ARG A 398 2.44 -10.62 21.13
N GLU A 399 3.27 -10.44 20.11
CA GLU A 399 3.05 -9.42 19.08
C GLU A 399 1.80 -9.70 18.24
N THR A 400 1.57 -10.95 17.83
CA THR A 400 0.35 -11.35 17.09
C THR A 400 -0.89 -11.03 17.92
N ARG A 401 -0.87 -11.35 19.22
CA ARG A 401 -1.96 -11.03 20.14
C ARG A 401 -2.21 -9.52 20.22
N GLN A 402 -1.15 -8.72 20.35
CA GLN A 402 -1.26 -7.26 20.38
C GLN A 402 -1.83 -6.69 19.07
N VAL A 403 -1.45 -7.23 17.91
CA VAL A 403 -2.00 -6.84 16.61
C VAL A 403 -3.51 -7.09 16.55
N PHE A 404 -3.98 -8.27 16.97
CA PHE A 404 -5.41 -8.57 17.01
C PHE A 404 -6.19 -7.73 18.03
N ILE A 405 -5.62 -7.46 19.22
CA ILE A 405 -6.24 -6.55 20.21
C ILE A 405 -6.38 -5.14 19.64
N ARG A 406 -5.38 -4.65 18.90
CA ARG A 406 -5.48 -3.35 18.23
C ARG A 406 -6.50 -3.37 17.09
N ALA A 407 -6.56 -4.44 16.31
CA ALA A 407 -7.56 -4.63 15.25
C ALA A 407 -8.98 -4.61 15.83
N SER A 408 -9.23 -5.34 16.91
CA SER A 408 -10.54 -5.38 17.56
C SER A 408 -10.93 -4.01 18.12
N GLY A 409 -10.01 -3.27 18.72
CA GLY A 409 -10.24 -1.90 19.17
C GLY A 409 -10.63 -0.94 18.04
N LEU A 410 -10.04 -1.10 16.84
CA LEU A 410 -10.43 -0.29 15.66
C LEU A 410 -11.81 -0.66 15.12
N PHE A 411 -12.16 -1.95 15.10
CA PHE A 411 -13.52 -2.36 14.72
C PHE A 411 -14.57 -1.94 15.76
N GLU A 412 -14.25 -1.97 17.05
CA GLU A 412 -15.10 -1.42 18.11
C GLU A 412 -15.29 0.10 17.96
N ASN A 413 -14.23 0.84 17.61
CA ASN A 413 -14.31 2.27 17.30
C ASN A 413 -15.16 2.53 16.05
N ALA A 414 -14.93 1.78 14.97
CA ALA A 414 -15.74 1.85 13.74
C ALA A 414 -17.22 1.60 14.02
N TYR A 415 -17.52 0.60 14.87
CA TYR A 415 -18.88 0.30 15.31
C TYR A 415 -19.47 1.44 16.15
N ALA A 416 -18.69 2.00 17.09
CA ALA A 416 -19.14 3.16 17.88
C ALA A 416 -19.40 4.40 17.00
N SER A 417 -18.56 4.65 15.99
CA SER A 417 -18.73 5.70 14.99
C SER A 417 -19.99 5.46 14.16
N PHE A 418 -20.23 4.23 13.71
CA PHE A 418 -21.46 3.82 13.03
C PHE A 418 -22.71 4.07 13.91
N LEU A 419 -22.63 3.78 15.21
CA LEU A 419 -23.70 4.06 16.18
C LEU A 419 -23.89 5.55 16.48
N ARG A 420 -22.92 6.42 16.16
CA ARG A 420 -23.06 7.88 16.23
C ARG A 420 -23.60 8.49 14.94
N THR A 421 -23.47 7.78 13.81
CA THR A 421 -24.05 8.20 12.53
C THR A 421 -25.57 8.36 12.67
N PRO A 422 -26.15 9.50 12.22
CA PRO A 422 -27.58 9.76 12.32
C PRO A 422 -28.42 8.64 11.71
N THR A 423 -29.53 8.28 12.34
CA THR A 423 -30.39 7.16 11.93
C THR A 423 -30.88 7.26 10.48
N LYS A 424 -31.04 8.49 9.96
CA LYS A 424 -31.43 8.75 8.55
C LYS A 424 -30.33 8.38 7.54
N ALA A 425 -29.07 8.38 7.97
CA ALA A 425 -27.89 8.03 7.18
C ALA A 425 -27.35 6.63 7.52
N ARG A 426 -27.74 6.05 8.66
CA ARG A 426 -27.52 4.65 9.02
C ARG A 426 -28.45 3.75 8.18
N GLN A 427 -28.29 3.77 6.86
CA GLN A 427 -29.21 3.10 5.95
C GLN A 427 -28.87 1.64 5.70
N ASN A 428 -27.72 1.13 6.16
CA ASN A 428 -27.31 -0.22 5.83
C ASN A 428 -27.15 -1.10 7.07
N LYS A 429 -28.19 -1.86 7.43
CA LYS A 429 -28.09 -2.96 8.41
C LYS A 429 -26.99 -3.96 8.03
N LYS A 430 -26.71 -4.14 6.73
CA LYS A 430 -25.62 -4.99 6.25
C LYS A 430 -24.26 -4.45 6.68
N GLU A 431 -24.06 -3.13 6.74
CA GLU A 431 -22.79 -2.56 7.19
C GLU A 431 -22.58 -2.77 8.70
N GLU A 432 -23.67 -2.67 9.48
CA GLU A 432 -23.64 -3.05 10.91
C GLU A 432 -23.24 -4.52 11.08
N GLN A 433 -23.86 -5.40 10.29
CA GLN A 433 -23.57 -6.84 10.30
C GLN A 433 -22.13 -7.13 9.85
N ARG A 434 -21.64 -6.50 8.79
CA ARG A 434 -20.25 -6.64 8.29
C ARG A 434 -19.24 -6.25 9.36
N LEU A 435 -19.45 -5.13 10.07
CA LEU A 435 -18.59 -4.71 11.18
C LEU A 435 -18.60 -5.72 12.32
N LEU A 436 -19.77 -6.20 12.72
CA LEU A 436 -19.92 -7.20 13.78
C LEU A 436 -19.29 -8.55 13.39
N ARG A 437 -19.45 -9.00 12.15
CA ARG A 437 -18.80 -10.22 11.62
C ARG A 437 -17.28 -10.08 11.56
N ARG A 438 -16.75 -8.92 11.18
CA ARG A 438 -15.29 -8.67 11.23
C ARG A 438 -14.77 -8.68 12.67
N LEU A 439 -15.51 -8.11 13.61
CA LEU A 439 -15.17 -8.14 15.04
C LEU A 439 -15.23 -9.57 15.61
N GLU A 440 -16.27 -10.33 15.28
CA GLU A 440 -16.41 -11.76 15.62
C GLU A 440 -15.20 -12.56 15.10
N ALA A 441 -14.88 -12.44 13.80
CA ALA A 441 -13.75 -13.13 13.20
C ALA A 441 -12.40 -12.76 13.86
N THR A 442 -12.22 -11.48 14.23
CA THR A 442 -11.02 -11.02 14.94
C THR A 442 -10.90 -11.68 16.32
N TYR A 443 -12.01 -11.84 17.04
CA TYR A 443 -12.01 -12.51 18.34
C TYR A 443 -11.80 -14.02 18.23
N CYS A 444 -12.36 -14.66 17.21
CA CYS A 444 -12.07 -16.07 16.91
C CYS A 444 -10.59 -16.29 16.56
N ASP A 445 -9.98 -15.41 15.76
CA ASP A 445 -8.55 -15.46 15.46
C ASP A 445 -7.68 -15.26 16.71
N LEU A 446 -8.11 -14.38 17.62
CA LEU A 446 -7.43 -14.13 18.89
C LEU A 446 -7.50 -15.33 19.85
N GLU A 447 -8.58 -16.13 19.80
CA GLU A 447 -8.74 -17.33 20.63
C GLU A 447 -7.69 -18.41 20.33
N GLU A 448 -7.21 -18.51 19.09
CA GLU A 448 -6.16 -19.47 18.71
C GLU A 448 -4.82 -19.21 19.42
N LEU A 449 -4.66 -18.04 20.07
CA LEU A 449 -3.48 -17.63 20.83
C LEU A 449 -3.67 -17.69 22.35
N ASP A 450 -4.78 -18.29 22.81
CA ASP A 450 -5.05 -18.47 24.23
C ASP A 450 -4.06 -19.43 24.89
N ASN A 451 -3.64 -19.10 26.10
CA ASN A 451 -2.87 -19.97 26.97
C ASN A 451 -3.24 -19.75 28.45
N HIS A 452 -2.53 -20.45 29.33
CA HIS A 452 -2.83 -20.48 30.76
C HIS A 452 -2.22 -19.32 31.56
N THR A 453 -1.59 -18.34 30.90
CA THR A 453 -1.02 -17.19 31.61
C THR A 453 -2.14 -16.29 32.17
N PRO A 454 -1.98 -15.69 33.37
CA PRO A 454 -3.05 -14.92 34.01
C PRO A 454 -3.58 -13.75 33.18
N GLU A 455 -2.71 -13.07 32.46
CA GLU A 455 -3.07 -11.94 31.58
C GLU A 455 -3.99 -12.40 30.43
N VAL A 456 -3.68 -13.56 29.84
CA VAL A 456 -4.47 -14.14 28.75
C VAL A 456 -5.80 -14.67 29.25
N VAL A 457 -5.86 -15.22 30.46
CA VAL A 457 -7.12 -15.65 31.09
C VAL A 457 -8.08 -14.47 31.30
N GLN A 458 -7.56 -13.31 31.72
CA GLN A 458 -8.37 -12.09 31.84
C GLN A 458 -8.89 -11.65 30.47
N LEU A 459 -8.00 -11.54 29.46
CA LEU A 459 -8.38 -11.19 28.09
C LEU A 459 -9.45 -12.14 27.51
N LYS A 460 -9.31 -13.44 27.78
CA LYS A 460 -10.29 -14.47 27.40
C LYS A 460 -11.66 -14.18 28.01
N SER A 461 -11.72 -13.86 29.30
CA SER A 461 -13.00 -13.57 29.97
C SER A 461 -13.72 -12.36 29.36
N GLU A 462 -12.98 -11.29 29.04
CA GLU A 462 -13.56 -10.12 28.40
C GLU A 462 -13.97 -10.41 26.95
N ARG A 463 -13.16 -11.20 26.23
CA ARG A 463 -13.47 -11.63 24.86
C ARG A 463 -14.76 -12.43 24.80
N VAL A 464 -14.96 -13.39 25.72
CA VAL A 464 -16.20 -14.18 25.81
C VAL A 464 -17.41 -13.27 26.04
N ALA A 465 -17.30 -12.31 26.96
CA ALA A 465 -18.39 -11.34 27.19
C ALA A 465 -18.71 -10.52 25.93
N ARG A 466 -17.70 -10.09 25.17
CA ARG A 466 -17.87 -9.37 23.91
C ARG A 466 -18.47 -10.26 22.82
N ALA A 467 -18.03 -11.51 22.68
CA ALA A 467 -18.55 -12.46 21.69
C ALA A 467 -20.04 -12.76 21.92
N LEU A 468 -20.45 -12.94 23.18
CA LEU A 468 -21.87 -13.12 23.53
C LEU A 468 -22.70 -11.89 23.10
N TRP A 469 -22.21 -10.69 23.38
CA TRP A 469 -22.89 -9.46 22.96
C TRP A 469 -22.97 -9.32 21.43
N ILE A 470 -21.90 -9.67 20.69
CA ILE A 470 -21.90 -9.66 19.22
C ILE A 470 -22.95 -10.63 18.69
N ASN A 471 -23.00 -11.85 19.21
CA ASN A 471 -23.96 -12.87 18.79
C ASN A 471 -25.39 -12.45 19.07
N ASP A 472 -25.70 -11.93 20.25
CA ASP A 472 -27.02 -11.38 20.58
C ASP A 472 -27.41 -10.26 19.60
N ARG A 473 -26.45 -9.40 19.24
CA ARG A 473 -26.69 -8.31 18.29
C ARG A 473 -26.91 -8.81 16.87
N LEU A 474 -26.11 -9.76 16.39
CA LEU A 474 -26.26 -10.39 15.08
C LEU A 474 -27.62 -11.10 14.97
N LEU A 475 -28.01 -11.87 15.98
CA LEU A 475 -29.33 -12.51 16.05
C LEU A 475 -30.47 -11.48 16.02
N SER A 476 -30.30 -10.33 16.67
CA SER A 476 -31.28 -9.24 16.65
C SER A 476 -31.42 -8.55 15.29
N LEU A 477 -30.40 -8.65 14.43
CA LEU A 477 -30.41 -8.07 13.08
C LEU A 477 -31.11 -8.99 12.06
N GLY A 478 -31.20 -10.30 12.34
CA GLY A 478 -31.84 -11.32 11.51
C GLY A 478 -30.96 -11.86 10.37
N ASP A 479 -31.28 -13.05 9.85
CA ASP A 479 -30.61 -13.72 8.71
C ASP A 479 -31.17 -13.28 7.33
N ASP A 480 -31.86 -12.14 7.22
CA ASP A 480 -32.50 -11.66 5.97
C ASP A 480 -31.50 -11.22 4.88
N ALA A 481 -30.27 -11.75 4.86
CA ALA A 481 -29.20 -11.43 3.92
C ALA A 481 -28.70 -12.66 3.11
N ASP A 482 -29.46 -13.76 3.08
CA ASP A 482 -29.11 -15.00 2.35
C ASP A 482 -29.41 -14.96 0.83
N ASP A 483 -29.60 -13.79 0.22
CA ASP A 483 -29.78 -13.69 -1.23
C ASP A 483 -28.96 -12.52 -1.79
N ASP A 484 -27.68 -12.76 -2.09
CA ASP A 484 -26.80 -11.87 -2.86
C ASP A 484 -25.72 -12.71 -3.58
N SER A 485 -26.13 -13.59 -4.48
CA SER A 485 -25.21 -14.19 -5.49
C SER A 485 -24.87 -13.23 -6.64
N ASP A 486 -25.44 -12.01 -6.67
CA ASP A 486 -25.51 -11.21 -7.90
C ASP A 486 -25.09 -9.72 -7.72
N LEU A 487 -24.31 -9.35 -6.70
CA LEU A 487 -23.78 -7.97 -6.54
C LEU A 487 -22.26 -7.94 -6.38
N ASP A 488 -21.56 -8.41 -7.41
CA ASP A 488 -20.10 -8.56 -7.45
C ASP A 488 -19.30 -7.37 -8.04
N ASP A 489 -19.90 -6.23 -8.43
CA ASP A 489 -19.19 -5.33 -9.39
C ASP A 489 -18.78 -3.91 -8.94
N ALA A 490 -18.84 -3.50 -7.66
CA ALA A 490 -18.49 -2.09 -7.36
C ALA A 490 -17.94 -1.69 -5.98
N ASP A 491 -17.59 -2.62 -5.07
CA ASP A 491 -16.95 -2.24 -3.80
C ASP A 491 -15.49 -2.69 -3.80
N GLU A 492 -14.53 -1.76 -3.68
CA GLU A 492 -13.08 -2.05 -3.48
C GLU A 492 -12.82 -2.92 -2.22
N ASP A 493 -13.81 -3.06 -1.33
CA ASP A 493 -13.80 -3.99 -0.18
C ASP A 493 -14.08 -5.46 -0.60
N SER A 494 -14.66 -5.70 -1.78
CA SER A 494 -14.90 -7.02 -2.38
C SER A 494 -13.58 -7.66 -2.83
N ASP A 495 -12.62 -6.86 -3.29
CA ASP A 495 -11.31 -7.37 -3.74
C ASP A 495 -10.51 -8.00 -2.60
N GLU A 496 -10.60 -7.47 -1.38
CA GLU A 496 -9.94 -8.06 -0.20
C GLU A 496 -10.59 -9.40 0.21
N GLU A 497 -11.90 -9.53 0.02
CA GLU A 497 -12.63 -10.79 0.25
C GLU A 497 -12.37 -11.79 -0.89
N MET A 498 -12.29 -11.34 -2.14
CA MET A 498 -11.92 -12.14 -3.31
C MET A 498 -10.51 -12.72 -3.19
N ILE A 499 -9.54 -11.97 -2.65
CA ILE A 499 -8.19 -12.49 -2.39
C ILE A 499 -8.27 -13.62 -1.38
N THR A 500 -9.02 -13.47 -0.28
CA THR A 500 -9.23 -14.58 0.66
C THR A 500 -10.01 -15.76 0.04
N ARG A 501 -11.02 -15.52 -0.81
CA ARG A 501 -11.79 -16.56 -1.51
C ARG A 501 -10.97 -17.30 -2.58
N ARG A 502 -10.08 -16.63 -3.31
CA ARG A 502 -9.17 -17.23 -4.32
C ARG A 502 -8.21 -18.26 -3.71
N PHE A 503 -7.86 -18.15 -2.43
CA PHE A 503 -7.10 -19.18 -1.72
C PHE A 503 -7.83 -20.53 -1.56
N GLY A 504 -9.11 -20.62 -1.94
CA GLY A 504 -9.90 -21.85 -1.87
C GLY A 504 -10.16 -22.55 -3.21
N GLN A 505 -9.76 -21.97 -4.35
CA GLN A 505 -10.06 -22.51 -5.69
C GLN A 505 -8.82 -23.00 -6.46
N SER A 506 -7.75 -23.37 -5.76
CA SER A 506 -6.73 -24.26 -6.35
C SER A 506 -7.30 -25.69 -6.37
N THR A 507 -8.16 -25.95 -7.35
CA THR A 507 -8.48 -27.32 -7.75
C THR A 507 -7.27 -27.85 -8.54
N ILE A 508 -6.65 -28.89 -7.95
CA ILE A 508 -5.85 -29.99 -8.53
C ILE A 508 -5.56 -29.91 -10.02
#